data_AF-A0A966D4R0-F1
#
_entry.id   AF-A0A966D4R0-F1
#
_cell.length_a   1.000
_cell.length_b   1.000
_cell.length_c   1.000
_cell.angle_alpha   90.00
_cell.angle_beta   90.00
_cell.angle_gamma   90.00
#
_symmetry.space_group_name_H-M   'P 1'
#
loop_
_entity.id
_entity.type
_entity.pdbx_description
1 polymer ?
#
loop_
_entity_poly.entity_id
_entity_poly.type
_entity_poly.pdbx_seq_one_letter_code
_entity_poly.pdbx_strand_id
1 'polypeptide(L)'
;FLQGASLTTSREKEGPFHTRLFTNVEGVAPKPPVPVSTGGYSPEEAAAEAGRCLLCECMECVKHCEFLQHYKGYPKKYAREIYNNLSIVQGTRLANRMINSCALCGQCERICPNGFSMRDLCLGARKEMLLQQKMPPSAHEFALEDMVFSNSPSASLLRPEPGRRETAWLFYPGCRLSGTSPSQVRDAYGFLRNFLEGGVGLWLRCCGAPARWAGREDLFRKEAEETLRIWKSMGSPVIIAACTGCVDVFRRELPEIRVVSLWEVLEKEAMPEEFLKMNGTLAVHDPCTAVDYPEIRRAARSMASRAGIDCEELPMTAELTSCCGYGGLQECANPELGSATASSRCGESSSDYLVYCAMCRTLFARTGKRTVHLLEVLFPAPGKDPLSMPAVSWSDQRENRAGLVRELLRTLWKEESPMPEEHEAIKLVLPEDAGKILETRRILTDTVKRAIRNGENSGRKIARPDGAFATCLKPASVTYWIVYRPLEDGAFEVLNAWSHRMTVPGTEGSLP
;
A
#
# COMPACT_ATOMS: atom_id res chain seq x y z
N PHE A 1 4.19 55.56 -36.04
CA PHE A 1 4.11 55.05 -34.65
C PHE A 1 4.60 53.60 -34.52
N LEU A 2 5.53 53.12 -35.36
CA LEU A 2 6.20 51.82 -35.16
C LEU A 2 7.67 52.00 -35.56
N GLN A 3 8.55 52.07 -34.55
CA GLN A 3 10.00 52.25 -34.70
C GLN A 3 10.67 50.94 -35.15
N GLY A 4 10.46 50.50 -36.40
CA GLY A 4 11.18 49.36 -36.97
C GLY A 4 10.97 48.00 -36.28
N ALA A 5 10.00 47.88 -35.38
CA ALA A 5 9.67 46.61 -34.72
C ALA A 5 9.00 45.66 -35.72
N SER A 6 9.54 44.44 -35.83
CA SER A 6 8.98 43.38 -36.67
C SER A 6 7.54 43.06 -36.24
N LEU A 7 6.62 43.13 -37.21
CA LEU A 7 5.20 42.78 -37.03
C LEU A 7 4.95 41.28 -36.92
N THR A 8 5.99 40.44 -36.93
CA THR A 8 5.87 38.97 -36.90
C THR A 8 6.68 38.33 -35.78
N THR A 9 7.65 39.05 -35.20
CA THR A 9 8.46 38.54 -34.09
C THR A 9 7.59 38.31 -32.85
N SER A 10 7.74 37.14 -32.20
CA SER A 10 6.94 36.69 -31.05
C SER A 10 5.45 36.46 -31.33
N ARG A 11 5.04 36.44 -32.61
CA ARG A 11 3.64 36.19 -33.03
C ARG A 11 3.42 34.80 -33.61
N GLU A 12 4.36 33.88 -33.41
CA GLU A 12 4.30 32.49 -33.90
C GLU A 12 3.16 31.66 -33.29
N LYS A 13 2.45 32.23 -32.30
CA LYS A 13 1.24 31.66 -31.68
C LYS A 13 -0.04 32.44 -31.99
N GLU A 14 0.00 33.46 -32.85
CA GLU A 14 -1.17 34.28 -33.23
C GLU A 14 -2.02 33.65 -34.36
N GLY A 15 -1.74 32.40 -34.75
CA GLY A 15 -2.52 31.62 -35.71
C GLY A 15 -2.68 30.16 -35.27
N PRO A 16 -3.12 29.24 -36.15
CA PRO A 16 -3.15 27.82 -35.85
C PRO A 16 -1.73 27.32 -35.55
N PHE A 17 -1.52 26.78 -34.35
CA PHE A 17 -0.25 26.15 -33.99
C PHE A 17 -0.51 24.79 -33.35
N HIS A 18 0.44 23.88 -33.51
CA HIS A 18 0.35 22.56 -32.90
C HIS A 18 0.53 22.69 -31.38
N THR A 19 -0.48 22.29 -30.62
CA THR A 19 -0.41 22.28 -29.16
C THR A 19 -0.01 20.89 -28.65
N ARG A 20 0.46 20.81 -27.41
CA ARG A 20 0.67 19.51 -26.71
C ARG A 20 -0.55 19.08 -25.91
N LEU A 21 -1.65 19.84 -25.98
CA LEU A 21 -2.90 19.48 -25.33
C LEU A 21 -3.50 18.29 -26.07
N PHE A 22 -4.05 17.37 -25.28
CA PHE A 22 -4.80 16.24 -25.80
C PHE A 22 -6.19 16.28 -25.19
N THR A 23 -7.20 16.25 -26.05
CA THR A 23 -8.60 16.16 -25.64
C THR A 23 -9.16 14.92 -26.30
N ASN A 24 -9.55 13.92 -25.50
CA ASN A 24 -10.17 12.72 -26.04
C ASN A 24 -11.55 13.07 -26.62
N VAL A 25 -11.72 12.82 -27.92
CA VAL A 25 -12.97 13.04 -28.65
C VAL A 25 -13.76 11.75 -28.90
N GLU A 26 -13.30 10.63 -28.33
CA GLU A 26 -14.03 9.37 -28.36
C GLU A 26 -15.43 9.54 -27.75
N GLY A 27 -16.45 9.04 -28.45
CA GLY A 27 -17.86 9.22 -28.07
C GLY A 27 -18.46 10.60 -28.37
N VAL A 28 -17.67 11.56 -28.88
CA VAL A 28 -18.18 12.88 -29.27
C VAL A 28 -18.71 12.84 -30.71
N ALA A 29 -20.03 12.99 -30.86
CA ALA A 29 -20.66 13.04 -32.18
C ALA A 29 -20.32 14.36 -32.92
N PRO A 30 -19.86 14.31 -34.18
CA PRO A 30 -19.64 15.51 -34.98
C PRO A 30 -20.95 16.28 -35.20
N LYS A 31 -20.92 17.60 -35.02
CA LYS A 31 -22.05 18.49 -35.32
C LYS A 31 -21.74 19.35 -36.54
N PRO A 32 -22.66 19.48 -37.51
CA PRO A 32 -22.48 20.38 -38.65
C PRO A 32 -22.44 21.86 -38.19
N PRO A 33 -21.77 22.74 -38.93
CA PRO A 33 -21.73 24.17 -38.63
C PRO A 33 -23.07 24.86 -38.74
N VAL A 34 -23.31 25.83 -37.86
CA VAL A 34 -24.45 26.74 -37.96
C VAL A 34 -24.22 27.66 -39.15
N PRO A 35 -25.13 27.70 -40.14
CA PRO A 35 -24.99 28.56 -41.32
C PRO A 35 -24.86 30.03 -40.92
N VAL A 36 -23.93 30.76 -41.56
CA VAL A 36 -23.73 32.19 -41.33
C VAL A 36 -24.63 32.97 -42.30
N SER A 37 -25.54 33.80 -41.78
CA SER A 37 -26.34 34.69 -42.62
C SER A 37 -25.49 35.84 -43.18
N THR A 38 -25.96 36.53 -44.23
CA THR A 38 -25.27 37.71 -44.79
C THR A 38 -25.05 38.85 -43.79
N GLY A 39 -25.79 38.87 -42.68
CA GLY A 39 -25.62 39.83 -41.58
C GLY A 39 -24.72 39.33 -40.43
N GLY A 40 -24.13 38.13 -40.55
CA GLY A 40 -23.43 37.45 -39.45
C GLY A 40 -24.37 36.53 -38.65
N TYR A 41 -23.93 36.12 -37.46
CA TYR A 41 -24.75 35.34 -36.52
C TYR A 41 -25.67 36.24 -35.70
N SER A 42 -26.92 35.82 -35.49
CA SER A 42 -27.73 36.30 -34.36
C SER A 42 -27.11 35.84 -33.03
N PRO A 43 -27.50 36.43 -31.88
CA PRO A 43 -27.05 35.95 -30.56
C PRO A 43 -27.31 34.45 -30.33
N GLU A 44 -28.46 33.95 -30.79
CA GLU A 44 -28.86 32.55 -30.67
C GLU A 44 -28.01 31.64 -31.58
N GLU A 45 -27.77 32.06 -32.82
CA GLU A 45 -26.92 31.32 -33.77
C GLU A 45 -25.47 31.29 -33.30
N ALA A 46 -24.97 32.39 -32.74
CA ALA A 46 -23.63 32.47 -32.16
C ALA A 46 -23.49 31.55 -30.95
N ALA A 47 -24.50 31.49 -30.07
CA ALA A 47 -24.50 30.58 -28.93
C ALA A 47 -24.56 29.11 -29.38
N ALA A 48 -25.37 28.80 -30.40
CA ALA A 48 -25.47 27.46 -30.97
C ALA A 48 -24.15 27.01 -31.63
N GLU A 49 -23.49 27.89 -32.38
CA GLU A 49 -22.19 27.64 -32.99
C GLU A 49 -21.11 27.46 -31.92
N ALA A 50 -21.06 28.34 -30.92
CA ALA A 50 -20.14 28.22 -29.79
C ALA A 50 -20.35 26.93 -28.99
N GLY A 51 -21.60 26.46 -28.85
CA GLY A 51 -21.95 25.19 -28.21
C GLY A 51 -21.48 23.94 -28.95
N ARG A 52 -20.93 24.07 -30.17
CA ARG A 52 -20.22 22.99 -30.87
C ARG A 52 -18.78 22.85 -30.41
N CYS A 53 -18.17 23.91 -29.86
CA CYS A 53 -16.79 23.87 -29.39
C CYS A 53 -16.65 22.98 -28.16
N LEU A 54 -15.63 22.14 -28.16
CA LEU A 54 -15.22 21.37 -26.99
C LEU A 54 -14.35 22.24 -26.09
N LEU A 55 -14.42 21.99 -24.78
CA LEU A 55 -13.44 22.52 -23.85
C LEU A 55 -12.12 21.76 -24.07
N CYS A 56 -11.20 22.31 -24.86
CA CYS A 56 -9.92 21.70 -25.18
C CYS A 56 -8.97 21.69 -23.97
N GLU A 57 -9.13 20.70 -23.11
CA GLU A 57 -8.29 20.48 -21.93
C GLU A 57 -7.66 19.09 -21.89
N CYS A 58 -6.51 18.99 -21.20
CA CYS A 58 -5.74 17.76 -21.06
C CYS A 58 -5.96 17.14 -19.68
N MET A 59 -7.03 16.34 -19.56
CA MET A 59 -7.52 15.85 -18.27
C MET A 59 -7.56 14.32 -18.13
N GLU A 60 -7.07 13.54 -19.09
CA GLU A 60 -7.15 12.07 -19.05
C GLU A 60 -6.58 11.46 -17.77
N CYS A 61 -5.38 11.88 -17.35
CA CYS A 61 -4.81 11.40 -16.09
C CYS A 61 -5.64 11.80 -14.85
N VAL A 62 -6.36 12.92 -14.91
CA VAL A 62 -7.23 13.39 -13.82
C VAL A 62 -8.53 12.58 -13.78
N LYS A 63 -9.12 12.25 -14.95
CA LYS A 63 -10.34 11.43 -15.04
C LYS A 63 -10.19 10.05 -14.38
N HIS A 64 -8.98 9.52 -14.30
CA HIS A 64 -8.71 8.17 -13.78
C HIS A 64 -7.88 8.14 -12.49
N CYS A 65 -7.68 9.29 -11.81
CA CYS A 65 -6.87 9.35 -10.60
C CYS A 65 -7.57 10.11 -9.47
N GLU A 66 -8.08 9.38 -8.48
CA GLU A 66 -8.75 9.93 -7.29
C GLU A 66 -7.89 10.99 -6.58
N PHE A 67 -6.57 10.79 -6.52
CA PHE A 67 -5.64 11.77 -5.97
C PHE A 67 -5.69 13.12 -6.70
N LEU A 68 -5.69 13.13 -8.04
CA LEU A 68 -5.74 14.38 -8.81
C LEU A 68 -7.12 15.03 -8.73
N GLN A 69 -8.19 14.23 -8.70
CA GLN A 69 -9.57 14.72 -8.54
C GLN A 69 -9.78 15.36 -7.17
N HIS A 70 -9.32 14.72 -6.10
CA HIS A 70 -9.44 15.19 -4.73
C HIS A 70 -8.86 16.59 -4.52
N TYR A 71 -7.69 16.86 -5.11
CA TYR A 71 -7.03 18.16 -5.02
C TYR A 71 -7.46 19.16 -6.11
N LYS A 72 -8.45 18.83 -6.95
CA LYS A 72 -9.11 19.72 -7.93
C LYS A 72 -8.12 20.48 -8.82
N GLY A 73 -7.25 19.75 -9.49
CA GLY A 73 -6.18 20.32 -10.31
C GLY A 73 -5.62 19.32 -11.32
N TYR A 74 -4.53 19.71 -11.97
CA TYR A 74 -3.91 18.96 -13.06
C TYR A 74 -2.38 19.04 -12.96
N PRO A 75 -1.65 18.11 -13.60
CA PRO A 75 -0.21 17.94 -13.36
C PRO A 75 0.64 19.21 -13.48
N LYS A 76 0.41 20.05 -14.50
CA LYS A 76 1.17 21.32 -14.67
C LYS A 76 0.95 22.30 -13.52
N LYS A 77 -0.27 22.39 -12.97
CA LYS A 77 -0.56 23.20 -11.77
C LYS A 77 0.19 22.63 -10.56
N TYR A 78 0.11 21.31 -10.35
CA TYR A 78 0.79 20.67 -9.23
C TYR A 78 2.31 20.73 -9.30
N ALA A 79 2.92 20.62 -10.48
CA ALA A 79 4.35 20.84 -10.64
C ALA A 79 4.79 22.21 -10.13
N ARG A 80 4.03 23.27 -10.44
CA ARG A 80 4.29 24.63 -9.93
C ARG A 80 4.06 24.72 -8.42
N GLU A 81 2.97 24.15 -7.90
CA GLU A 81 2.68 24.15 -6.46
C GLU A 81 3.75 23.42 -5.65
N ILE A 82 4.21 22.26 -6.14
CA ILE A 82 5.29 21.47 -5.53
C ILE A 82 6.59 22.26 -5.55
N TYR A 83 6.98 22.82 -6.69
CA TYR A 83 8.18 23.66 -6.80
C TYR A 83 8.15 24.82 -5.81
N ASN A 84 7.03 25.54 -5.75
CA ASN A 84 6.83 26.64 -4.82
C ASN A 84 6.94 26.15 -3.36
N ASN A 85 6.29 25.04 -3.02
CA ASN A 85 6.31 24.46 -1.67
C ASN A 85 7.73 24.06 -1.21
N LEU A 86 8.54 23.50 -2.11
CA LEU A 86 9.94 23.14 -1.85
C LEU A 86 10.83 24.38 -1.70
N SER A 87 10.53 25.45 -2.43
CA SER A 87 11.29 26.71 -2.38
C SER A 87 11.02 27.54 -1.12
N ILE A 88 9.97 27.24 -0.35
CA ILE A 88 9.66 27.94 0.90
C ILE A 88 10.75 27.66 1.94
N VAL A 89 11.50 28.71 2.30
CA VAL A 89 12.50 28.68 3.37
C VAL A 89 11.80 28.81 4.73
N GLN A 90 11.04 29.89 4.95
CA GLN A 90 10.24 30.14 6.15
C GLN A 90 8.75 30.28 5.79
N GLY A 91 7.86 29.75 6.64
CA GLY A 91 6.40 29.81 6.44
C GLY A 91 5.73 28.44 6.27
N THR A 92 4.41 28.48 6.10
CA THR A 92 3.54 27.29 6.06
C THR A 92 3.61 26.60 4.70
N ARG A 93 3.85 25.29 4.72
CA ARG A 93 3.90 24.43 3.52
C ARG A 93 2.55 23.75 3.30
N LEU A 94 1.74 24.33 2.43
CA LEU A 94 0.37 23.89 2.18
C LEU A 94 0.30 22.61 1.33
N ALA A 95 1.33 22.32 0.53
CA ALA A 95 1.30 21.19 -0.40
C ALA A 95 1.84 19.87 0.20
N ASN A 96 2.34 19.87 1.44
CA ASN A 96 2.94 18.67 2.05
C ASN A 96 1.98 17.48 2.09
N ARG A 97 0.72 17.67 2.50
CA ARG A 97 -0.27 16.58 2.51
C ARG A 97 -0.55 16.07 1.10
N MET A 98 -0.61 16.96 0.10
CA MET A 98 -0.81 16.60 -1.30
C MET A 98 0.36 15.77 -1.86
N ILE A 99 1.61 16.22 -1.69
CA ILE A 99 2.81 15.49 -2.13
C ILE A 99 2.85 14.05 -1.54
N ASN A 100 2.52 13.93 -0.25
CA ASN A 100 2.52 12.64 0.44
C ASN A 100 1.28 11.78 0.14
N SER A 101 0.24 12.34 -0.50
CA SER A 101 -0.98 11.62 -0.86
C SER A 101 -0.92 10.84 -2.18
N CYS A 102 0.13 11.02 -2.99
CA CYS A 102 0.29 10.25 -4.23
C CYS A 102 0.58 8.77 -3.93
N ALA A 103 -0.15 7.85 -4.56
CA ALA A 103 0.05 6.40 -4.39
C ALA A 103 1.25 5.83 -5.16
N LEU A 104 1.98 6.67 -5.92
CA LEU A 104 3.14 6.29 -6.72
C LEU A 104 2.90 5.13 -7.71
N CYS A 105 1.66 4.94 -8.19
CA CYS A 105 1.31 3.84 -9.09
C CYS A 105 1.82 4.00 -10.53
N GLY A 106 2.11 5.24 -10.96
CA GLY A 106 2.59 5.52 -12.32
C GLY A 106 1.53 5.53 -13.42
N GLN A 107 0.25 5.28 -13.13
CA GLN A 107 -0.83 5.28 -14.13
C GLN A 107 -0.91 6.62 -14.89
N CYS A 108 -0.70 7.74 -14.20
CA CYS A 108 -0.65 9.07 -14.80
C CYS A 108 0.35 9.19 -15.97
N GLU A 109 1.48 8.49 -15.91
CA GLU A 109 2.52 8.50 -16.93
C GLU A 109 2.08 7.69 -18.15
N ARG A 110 1.46 6.53 -17.92
CA ARG A 110 0.96 5.62 -18.96
C ARG A 110 -0.22 6.20 -19.73
N ILE A 111 -1.16 6.85 -19.03
CA ILE A 111 -2.34 7.48 -19.66
C ILE A 111 -1.97 8.80 -20.34
N CYS A 112 -0.93 9.50 -19.89
CA CYS A 112 -0.57 10.80 -20.45
C CYS A 112 0.04 10.62 -21.86
N PRO A 113 -0.51 11.28 -22.90
CA PRO A 113 0.08 11.24 -24.26
C PRO A 113 1.49 11.84 -24.34
N ASN A 114 1.89 12.58 -23.31
CA ASN A 114 3.20 13.20 -23.18
C ASN A 114 4.09 12.49 -22.13
N GLY A 115 3.66 11.38 -21.53
CA GLY A 115 4.43 10.63 -20.55
C GLY A 115 4.72 11.39 -19.25
N PHE A 116 3.82 12.26 -18.78
CA PHE A 116 4.06 13.04 -17.57
C PHE A 116 3.85 12.20 -16.29
N SER A 117 4.92 12.01 -15.51
CA SER A 117 4.89 11.19 -14.29
C SER A 117 4.65 12.02 -13.01
N MET A 118 3.42 12.01 -12.50
CA MET A 118 3.15 12.50 -11.13
C MET A 118 3.83 11.64 -10.07
N ARG A 119 4.06 10.34 -10.36
CA ARG A 119 4.82 9.43 -9.48
C ARG A 119 6.20 10.00 -9.20
N ASP A 120 6.96 10.32 -10.25
CA ASP A 120 8.34 10.76 -10.11
C ASP A 120 8.43 12.17 -9.53
N LEU A 121 7.52 13.07 -9.93
CA LEU A 121 7.41 14.41 -9.37
C LEU A 121 7.15 14.37 -7.86
N CYS A 122 6.15 13.61 -7.41
CA CYS A 122 5.82 13.51 -5.98
C CYS A 122 6.91 12.80 -5.19
N LEU A 123 7.48 11.72 -5.72
CA LEU A 123 8.58 11.01 -5.06
C LEU A 123 9.85 11.86 -4.95
N GLY A 124 10.21 12.59 -6.00
CA GLY A 124 11.32 13.55 -5.97
C GLY A 124 11.09 14.63 -4.91
N ALA A 125 9.88 15.18 -4.83
CA ALA A 125 9.52 16.15 -3.80
C ALA A 125 9.61 15.57 -2.37
N ARG A 126 9.23 14.30 -2.15
CA ARG A 126 9.39 13.63 -0.85
C ARG A 126 10.86 13.54 -0.43
N LYS A 127 11.73 13.15 -1.36
CA LYS A 127 13.18 13.07 -1.13
C LYS A 127 13.75 14.45 -0.77
N GLU A 128 13.39 15.48 -1.54
CA GLU A 128 13.83 16.85 -1.28
C GLU A 128 13.34 17.36 0.09
N MET A 129 12.08 17.09 0.45
CA MET A 129 11.54 17.43 1.77
C MET A 129 12.32 16.77 2.92
N LEU A 130 12.83 15.55 2.72
CA LEU A 130 13.67 14.87 3.72
C LEU A 130 15.06 15.49 3.81
N LEU A 131 15.71 15.76 2.67
CA LEU A 131 17.02 16.43 2.61
C LEU A 131 16.99 17.79 3.30
N GLN A 132 15.92 18.55 3.09
CA GLN A 132 15.72 19.85 3.71
C GLN A 132 15.19 19.79 5.16
N GLN A 133 14.99 18.59 5.73
CA GLN A 133 14.41 18.38 7.07
C GLN A 133 13.01 19.01 7.26
N LYS A 134 12.20 19.02 6.19
CA LYS A 134 10.85 19.62 6.13
C LYS A 134 9.73 18.60 5.95
N MET A 135 10.06 17.32 5.83
CA MET A 135 9.07 16.24 5.78
C MET A 135 8.29 16.18 7.10
N PRO A 136 6.94 16.27 7.09
CA PRO A 136 6.15 16.05 8.29
C PRO A 136 6.43 14.65 8.85
N PRO A 137 6.90 14.51 10.10
CA PRO A 137 7.24 13.20 10.65
C PRO A 137 6.08 12.20 10.58
N SER A 138 4.85 12.68 10.75
CA SER A 138 3.64 11.86 10.75
C SER A 138 3.22 11.30 9.40
N ALA A 139 3.77 11.77 8.28
CA ALA A 139 3.26 11.40 6.95
C ALA A 139 3.36 9.89 6.67
N HIS A 140 4.46 9.26 7.08
CA HIS A 140 4.77 7.87 6.73
C HIS A 140 5.21 7.02 7.92
N GLU A 141 5.27 7.59 9.13
CA GLU A 141 5.91 6.96 10.29
C GLU A 141 5.32 5.60 10.64
N PHE A 142 3.99 5.45 10.70
CA PHE A 142 3.35 4.18 11.01
C PHE A 142 3.84 3.05 10.09
N ALA A 143 3.95 3.30 8.78
CA ALA A 143 4.42 2.30 7.82
C ALA A 143 5.93 2.02 7.97
N LEU A 144 6.73 3.02 8.35
CA LEU A 144 8.16 2.85 8.61
C LEU A 144 8.40 2.06 9.90
N GLU A 145 7.64 2.32 10.97
CA GLU A 145 7.69 1.55 12.21
C GLU A 145 7.23 0.11 12.00
N ASP A 146 6.18 -0.11 11.21
CA ASP A 146 5.71 -1.44 10.84
C ASP A 146 6.74 -2.22 9.98
N MET A 147 7.48 -1.52 9.12
CA MET A 147 8.62 -2.07 8.38
C MET A 147 9.74 -2.49 9.33
N VAL A 148 10.13 -1.62 10.27
CA VAL A 148 11.15 -1.93 11.29
C VAL A 148 10.74 -3.14 12.12
N PHE A 149 9.48 -3.19 12.58
CA PHE A 149 8.97 -4.36 13.28
C PHE A 149 9.04 -5.61 12.41
N SER A 150 8.62 -5.55 11.15
CA SER A 150 8.65 -6.71 10.24
C SER A 150 10.06 -7.27 9.99
N ASN A 151 11.09 -6.49 10.29
CA ASN A 151 12.49 -6.85 10.14
C ASN A 151 13.18 -7.13 11.48
N SER A 152 12.43 -7.12 12.59
CA SER A 152 12.93 -7.44 13.93
C SER A 152 13.17 -8.95 14.09
N PRO A 153 13.90 -9.38 15.13
CA PRO A 153 14.03 -10.80 15.48
C PRO A 153 12.70 -11.51 15.80
N SER A 154 11.67 -10.77 16.22
CA SER A 154 10.38 -11.37 16.58
C SER A 154 9.45 -11.62 15.39
N ALA A 155 9.62 -10.90 14.29
CA ALA A 155 8.75 -11.00 13.11
C ALA A 155 9.48 -11.39 11.82
N SER A 156 10.81 -11.51 11.85
CA SER A 156 11.61 -12.03 10.74
C SER A 156 12.12 -13.44 11.03
N LEU A 157 12.24 -14.23 9.97
CA LEU A 157 12.75 -15.59 10.03
C LEU A 157 13.49 -15.91 8.74
N LEU A 158 14.71 -16.40 8.85
CA LEU A 158 15.47 -16.96 7.74
C LEU A 158 15.96 -18.34 8.13
N ARG A 159 15.53 -19.36 7.40
CA ARG A 159 15.99 -20.73 7.62
C ARG A 159 16.07 -21.51 6.30
N PRO A 160 17.08 -22.38 6.13
CA PRO A 160 17.04 -23.38 5.07
C PRO A 160 15.93 -24.40 5.34
N GLU A 161 15.59 -25.18 4.33
CA GLU A 161 14.65 -26.30 4.48
C GLU A 161 15.17 -27.31 5.53
N PRO A 162 14.35 -27.75 6.50
CA PRO A 162 14.76 -28.77 7.46
C PRO A 162 15.25 -30.06 6.76
N GLY A 163 16.42 -30.55 7.17
CA GLY A 163 17.00 -31.78 6.63
C GLY A 163 17.69 -31.64 5.26
N ARG A 164 17.72 -30.44 4.66
CA ARG A 164 18.48 -30.17 3.42
C ARG A 164 19.74 -29.36 3.72
N ARG A 165 20.82 -29.65 2.98
CA ARG A 165 22.07 -28.88 3.02
C ARG A 165 22.13 -27.80 1.96
N GLU A 166 21.44 -28.01 0.85
CA GLU A 166 21.35 -27.06 -0.27
C GLU A 166 20.09 -26.22 -0.14
N THR A 167 20.14 -25.01 -0.69
CA THR A 167 19.00 -24.10 -0.79
C THR A 167 19.05 -23.51 -2.19
N ALA A 168 18.39 -24.16 -3.16
CA ALA A 168 18.27 -23.65 -4.52
C ALA A 168 17.23 -22.51 -4.60
N TRP A 169 16.20 -22.61 -3.77
CA TRP A 169 15.07 -21.69 -3.73
C TRP A 169 14.93 -21.03 -2.36
N LEU A 170 14.43 -19.79 -2.34
CA LEU A 170 14.11 -19.08 -1.11
C LEU A 170 12.70 -18.49 -1.22
N PHE A 171 11.74 -19.08 -0.53
CA PHE A 171 10.38 -18.59 -0.51
C PHE A 171 10.29 -17.30 0.31
N TYR A 172 9.81 -16.24 -0.34
CA TYR A 172 9.68 -14.89 0.22
C TYR A 172 8.22 -14.43 0.10
N PRO A 173 7.36 -14.74 1.08
CA PRO A 173 5.95 -14.34 1.04
C PRO A 173 5.77 -12.82 1.15
N GLY A 174 6.74 -12.12 1.75
CA GLY A 174 6.66 -10.71 2.08
C GLY A 174 5.86 -10.45 3.37
N CYS A 175 6.15 -9.33 4.03
CA CYS A 175 5.63 -9.06 5.37
C CYS A 175 4.09 -8.96 5.45
N ARG A 176 3.42 -8.46 4.40
CA ARG A 176 1.96 -8.28 4.43
C ARG A 176 1.20 -9.60 4.39
N LEU A 177 1.58 -10.53 3.52
CA LEU A 177 0.95 -11.86 3.46
C LEU A 177 1.14 -12.62 4.76
N SER A 178 2.31 -12.53 5.39
CA SER A 178 2.56 -13.12 6.72
C SER A 178 1.68 -12.54 7.82
N GLY A 179 1.20 -11.29 7.67
CA GLY A 179 0.29 -10.66 8.62
C GLY A 179 -1.19 -10.92 8.31
N THR A 180 -1.58 -10.94 7.04
CA THR A 180 -2.99 -11.08 6.66
C THR A 180 -3.44 -12.53 6.49
N SER A 181 -2.53 -13.43 6.12
CA SER A 181 -2.85 -14.81 5.72
C SER A 181 -1.74 -15.79 6.17
N PRO A 182 -1.40 -15.85 7.47
CA PRO A 182 -0.26 -16.63 7.96
C PRO A 182 -0.38 -18.13 7.68
N SER A 183 -1.59 -18.71 7.79
CA SER A 183 -1.82 -20.13 7.47
C SER A 183 -1.56 -20.42 5.99
N GLN A 184 -2.06 -19.57 5.09
CA GLN A 184 -1.82 -19.69 3.65
C GLN A 184 -0.33 -19.61 3.32
N VAL A 185 0.42 -18.74 4.01
CA VAL A 185 1.88 -18.64 3.84
C VAL A 185 2.57 -19.94 4.26
N ARG A 186 2.19 -20.52 5.40
CA ARG A 186 2.72 -21.81 5.86
C ARG A 186 2.40 -22.92 4.86
N ASP A 187 1.16 -22.99 4.39
CA ASP A 187 0.69 -24.06 3.51
C ASP A 187 1.34 -23.95 2.11
N ALA A 188 1.48 -22.73 1.58
CA ALA A 188 2.25 -22.46 0.36
C ALA A 188 3.72 -22.86 0.51
N TYR A 189 4.35 -22.58 1.65
CA TYR A 189 5.71 -23.02 1.92
C TYR A 189 5.82 -24.56 2.00
N GLY A 190 4.86 -25.22 2.64
CA GLY A 190 4.77 -26.68 2.66
C GLY A 190 4.65 -27.28 1.25
N PHE A 191 3.78 -26.71 0.42
CA PHE A 191 3.61 -27.12 -0.97
C PHE A 191 4.90 -26.97 -1.77
N LEU A 192 5.56 -25.81 -1.70
CA LEU A 192 6.81 -25.57 -2.43
C LEU A 192 7.92 -26.54 -2.02
N ARG A 193 8.07 -26.87 -0.73
CA ARG A 193 9.06 -27.83 -0.24
C ARG A 193 8.82 -29.25 -0.74
N ASN A 194 7.56 -29.66 -0.87
CA ASN A 194 7.22 -31.00 -1.34
C ASN A 194 7.42 -31.14 -2.85
N PHE A 195 7.31 -30.02 -3.57
CA PHE A 195 7.22 -30.02 -5.03
C PHE A 195 8.53 -29.63 -5.72
N LEU A 196 9.29 -28.68 -5.18
CA LEU A 196 10.53 -28.19 -5.79
C LEU A 196 11.76 -28.97 -5.32
N GLU A 197 12.60 -29.36 -6.27
CA GLU A 197 13.90 -29.95 -5.99
C GLU A 197 14.96 -28.90 -5.59
N GLY A 198 16.05 -29.35 -4.96
CA GLY A 198 17.17 -28.48 -4.55
C GLY A 198 16.97 -27.73 -3.23
N GLY A 199 15.84 -27.96 -2.54
CA GLY A 199 15.54 -27.38 -1.23
C GLY A 199 14.99 -25.96 -1.30
N VAL A 200 13.97 -25.69 -0.50
CA VAL A 200 13.28 -24.40 -0.41
C VAL A 200 13.45 -23.83 0.99
N GLY A 201 14.31 -22.82 1.13
CA GLY A 201 14.40 -22.04 2.37
C GLY A 201 13.19 -21.11 2.53
N LEU A 202 12.98 -20.60 3.74
CA LEU A 202 11.96 -19.58 4.03
C LEU A 202 12.60 -18.29 4.48
N TRP A 203 12.12 -17.17 3.95
CA TRP A 203 12.49 -15.84 4.42
C TRP A 203 11.26 -14.95 4.68
N LEU A 204 10.91 -14.81 5.96
CA LEU A 204 9.93 -13.83 6.43
C LEU A 204 10.65 -12.51 6.71
N ARG A 205 10.40 -11.49 5.89
CA ARG A 205 10.97 -10.14 6.04
C ARG A 205 10.18 -9.12 5.22
N CYS A 206 10.28 -7.83 5.55
CA CYS A 206 9.88 -6.72 4.67
C CYS A 206 10.99 -6.38 3.67
N CYS A 207 10.62 -6.19 2.40
CA CYS A 207 11.55 -5.84 1.32
C CYS A 207 12.02 -4.37 1.31
N GLY A 208 11.57 -3.54 2.26
CA GLY A 208 11.95 -2.11 2.32
C GLY A 208 11.09 -1.17 1.46
N ALA A 209 10.06 -1.68 0.77
CA ALA A 209 9.15 -0.86 -0.05
C ALA A 209 8.59 0.39 0.68
N PRO A 210 8.18 0.33 1.98
CA PRO A 210 7.71 1.52 2.69
C PRO A 210 8.75 2.65 2.77
N ALA A 211 10.03 2.34 2.99
CA ALA A 211 11.09 3.35 2.99
C ALA A 211 11.26 3.98 1.61
N ARG A 212 11.24 3.16 0.55
CA ARG A 212 11.32 3.63 -0.84
C ARG A 212 10.17 4.57 -1.20
N TRP A 213 8.95 4.22 -0.82
CA TRP A 213 7.75 5.03 -1.04
C TRP A 213 7.74 6.32 -0.21
N ALA A 214 8.27 6.29 1.01
CA ALA A 214 8.39 7.45 1.87
C ALA A 214 9.45 8.47 1.40
N GLY A 215 10.28 8.11 0.42
CA GLY A 215 11.45 8.89 -0.01
C GLY A 215 12.65 8.75 0.93
N ARG A 216 12.61 7.85 1.91
CA ARG A 216 13.68 7.56 2.88
C ARG A 216 14.74 6.67 2.24
N GLU A 217 15.53 7.24 1.33
CA GLU A 217 16.60 6.52 0.65
C GLU A 217 17.65 5.97 1.62
N ASP A 218 17.90 6.68 2.73
CA ASP A 218 18.78 6.25 3.81
C ASP A 218 18.33 4.92 4.41
N LEU A 219 17.04 4.81 4.75
CA LEU A 219 16.49 3.57 5.29
C LEU A 219 16.40 2.49 4.22
N PHE A 220 16.00 2.84 3.01
CA PHE A 220 15.87 1.87 1.93
C PHE A 220 17.22 1.23 1.57
N ARG A 221 18.29 2.04 1.42
CA ARG A 221 19.64 1.53 1.14
C ARG A 221 20.14 0.61 2.25
N LYS A 222 19.93 0.98 3.52
CA LYS A 222 20.28 0.12 4.67
C LYS A 222 19.58 -1.24 4.59
N GLU A 223 18.27 -1.25 4.33
CA GLU A 223 17.52 -2.51 4.20
C GLU A 223 17.95 -3.30 2.96
N ALA A 224 18.23 -2.64 1.84
CA ALA A 224 18.68 -3.25 0.60
C ALA A 224 20.06 -3.93 0.74
N GLU A 225 21.03 -3.23 1.37
CA GLU A 225 22.36 -3.76 1.67
C GLU A 225 22.29 -4.98 2.59
N GLU A 226 21.46 -4.90 3.65
CA GLU A 226 21.25 -6.01 4.58
C GLU A 226 20.59 -7.20 3.89
N THR A 227 19.58 -6.96 3.04
CA THR A 227 18.95 -8.01 2.22
C THR A 227 19.95 -8.68 1.30
N LEU A 228 20.79 -7.92 0.57
CA LEU A 228 21.82 -8.50 -0.30
C LEU A 228 22.83 -9.33 0.50
N ARG A 229 23.27 -8.84 1.65
CA ARG A 229 24.23 -9.53 2.53
C ARG A 229 23.66 -10.86 3.02
N ILE A 230 22.43 -10.84 3.53
CA ILE A 230 21.73 -12.04 4.02
C ILE A 230 21.51 -13.03 2.88
N TRP A 231 20.98 -12.58 1.75
CA TRP A 231 20.72 -13.45 0.59
C TRP A 231 22.00 -14.13 0.07
N LYS A 232 23.12 -13.39 -0.01
CA LYS A 232 24.43 -13.97 -0.37
C LYS A 232 24.91 -15.01 0.64
N SER A 233 24.66 -14.80 1.94
CA SER A 233 25.01 -15.78 2.98
C SER A 233 24.26 -17.11 2.86
N MET A 234 23.11 -17.12 2.17
CA MET A 234 22.35 -18.33 1.83
C MET A 234 22.82 -19.00 0.53
N GLY A 235 23.90 -18.54 -0.09
CA GLY A 235 24.40 -19.06 -1.37
C GLY A 235 23.66 -18.50 -2.59
N SER A 236 23.00 -17.34 -2.45
CA SER A 236 22.30 -16.66 -3.54
C SER A 236 21.22 -17.50 -4.27
N PRO A 237 20.28 -18.13 -3.53
CA PRO A 237 19.16 -18.91 -4.11
C PRO A 237 18.27 -18.05 -4.99
N VAL A 238 17.48 -18.68 -5.86
CA VAL A 238 16.41 -17.96 -6.57
C VAL A 238 15.28 -17.65 -5.58
N ILE A 239 14.92 -16.37 -5.45
CA ILE A 239 13.81 -15.96 -4.59
C ILE A 239 12.49 -16.25 -5.30
N ILE A 240 11.58 -16.95 -4.61
CA ILE A 240 10.18 -17.12 -5.02
C ILE A 240 9.34 -16.14 -4.23
N ALA A 241 8.94 -15.02 -4.84
CA ALA A 241 8.21 -13.96 -4.17
C ALA A 241 6.69 -14.05 -4.39
N ALA A 242 5.92 -14.16 -3.30
CA ALA A 242 4.45 -14.18 -3.38
C ALA A 242 3.82 -12.79 -3.48
N CYS A 243 4.53 -11.77 -3.02
CA CYS A 243 4.10 -10.38 -3.06
C CYS A 243 4.66 -9.67 -4.30
N THR A 244 3.78 -9.16 -5.17
CA THR A 244 4.19 -8.43 -6.40
C THR A 244 5.00 -7.17 -6.10
N GLY A 245 4.76 -6.50 -4.96
CA GLY A 245 5.59 -5.39 -4.51
C GLY A 245 7.01 -5.81 -4.11
N CYS A 246 7.20 -7.03 -3.61
CA CYS A 246 8.54 -7.57 -3.35
C CYS A 246 9.26 -7.93 -4.66
N VAL A 247 8.54 -8.52 -5.63
CA VAL A 247 9.07 -8.75 -6.99
C VAL A 247 9.54 -7.44 -7.60
N ASP A 248 8.72 -6.38 -7.53
CA ASP A 248 9.06 -5.08 -8.10
C ASP A 248 10.31 -4.46 -7.46
N VAL A 249 10.40 -4.48 -6.13
CA VAL A 249 11.60 -4.01 -5.42
C VAL A 249 12.83 -4.81 -5.82
N PHE A 250 12.76 -6.14 -5.81
CA PHE A 250 13.90 -6.98 -6.14
C PHE A 250 14.36 -6.80 -7.59
N ARG A 251 13.43 -6.77 -8.56
CA ARG A 251 13.79 -6.60 -9.98
C ARG A 251 14.34 -5.22 -10.31
N ARG A 252 13.82 -4.15 -9.68
CA ARG A 252 14.19 -2.76 -10.01
C ARG A 252 15.37 -2.23 -9.22
N GLU A 253 15.40 -2.55 -7.93
CA GLU A 253 16.29 -1.89 -6.98
C GLU A 253 17.42 -2.82 -6.51
N LEU A 254 17.29 -4.15 -6.71
CA LEU A 254 18.27 -5.17 -6.31
C LEU A 254 18.51 -6.19 -7.44
N PRO A 255 18.97 -5.75 -8.63
CA PRO A 255 19.04 -6.59 -9.84
C PRO A 255 19.99 -7.79 -9.71
N GLU A 256 20.87 -7.84 -8.70
CA GLU A 256 21.68 -9.02 -8.41
C GLU A 256 20.83 -10.21 -7.92
N ILE A 257 19.68 -9.93 -7.31
CA ILE A 257 18.77 -10.95 -6.79
C ILE A 257 17.98 -11.57 -7.94
N ARG A 258 18.21 -12.86 -8.16
CA ARG A 258 17.37 -13.68 -9.04
C ARG A 258 16.02 -13.89 -8.37
N VAL A 259 14.95 -13.33 -8.94
CA VAL A 259 13.60 -13.42 -8.39
C VAL A 259 12.58 -13.86 -9.44
N VAL A 260 11.70 -14.78 -9.05
CA VAL A 260 10.53 -15.23 -9.80
C VAL A 260 9.28 -15.04 -8.95
N SER A 261 8.14 -14.74 -9.58
CA SER A 261 6.88 -14.67 -8.84
C SER A 261 6.39 -16.07 -8.47
N LEU A 262 5.77 -16.22 -7.30
CA LEU A 262 5.05 -17.44 -6.91
C LEU A 262 4.04 -17.84 -7.99
N TRP A 263 3.34 -16.88 -8.59
CA TRP A 263 2.32 -17.15 -9.59
C TRP A 263 2.91 -17.80 -10.85
N GLU A 264 4.08 -17.35 -11.30
CA GLU A 264 4.80 -17.95 -12.43
C GLU A 264 5.23 -19.40 -12.13
N VAL A 265 5.69 -19.66 -10.90
CA VAL A 265 6.09 -21.00 -10.46
C VAL A 265 4.89 -21.94 -10.44
N LEU A 266 3.76 -21.51 -9.86
CA LEU A 266 2.54 -22.32 -9.77
C LEU A 266 1.86 -22.53 -11.13
N GLU A 267 1.96 -21.56 -12.05
CA GLU A 267 1.44 -21.72 -13.41
C GLU A 267 2.22 -22.80 -14.18
N LYS A 268 3.56 -22.74 -14.15
CA LYS A 268 4.42 -23.63 -14.94
C LYS A 268 4.48 -25.05 -14.40
N GLU A 269 4.56 -25.17 -13.08
CA GLU A 269 5.00 -26.43 -12.50
C GLU A 269 3.84 -27.26 -11.95
N ALA A 270 3.01 -26.72 -11.04
CA ALA A 270 1.82 -27.40 -10.51
C ALA A 270 0.92 -26.47 -9.66
N MET A 271 -0.36 -26.85 -9.55
CA MET A 271 -1.26 -26.33 -8.51
C MET A 271 -1.35 -27.33 -7.36
N PRO A 272 -1.74 -26.87 -6.15
CA PRO A 272 -2.15 -27.76 -5.07
C PRO A 272 -3.23 -28.74 -5.54
N GLU A 273 -3.25 -29.96 -5.01
CA GLU A 273 -4.32 -30.93 -5.29
C GLU A 273 -5.65 -30.48 -4.70
N GLU A 274 -5.61 -29.93 -3.48
CA GLU A 274 -6.74 -29.34 -2.78
C GLU A 274 -6.72 -27.82 -2.94
N PHE A 275 -7.71 -27.27 -3.65
CA PHE A 275 -7.95 -25.84 -3.78
C PHE A 275 -9.45 -25.56 -3.82
N LEU A 276 -9.83 -24.33 -3.51
CA LEU A 276 -11.22 -23.91 -3.53
C LEU A 276 -11.70 -23.78 -4.98
N LYS A 277 -12.68 -24.62 -5.36
CA LYS A 277 -13.41 -24.46 -6.61
C LYS A 277 -14.47 -23.39 -6.45
N MET A 278 -14.30 -22.26 -7.13
CA MET A 278 -15.21 -21.14 -7.11
C MET A 278 -15.86 -21.02 -8.49
N ASN A 279 -17.04 -21.62 -8.67
CA ASN A 279 -17.77 -21.50 -9.94
C ASN A 279 -18.49 -20.14 -9.97
N GLY A 280 -17.92 -19.16 -10.68
CA GLY A 280 -18.54 -17.84 -10.82
C GLY A 280 -17.59 -16.78 -11.38
N THR A 281 -18.16 -15.61 -11.67
CA THR A 281 -17.43 -14.46 -12.18
C THR A 281 -16.92 -13.59 -11.03
N LEU A 282 -15.63 -13.29 -11.03
CA LEU A 282 -15.00 -12.33 -10.12
C LEU A 282 -14.29 -11.25 -10.94
N ALA A 283 -14.42 -9.99 -10.52
CA ALA A 283 -13.66 -8.91 -11.13
C ALA A 283 -12.19 -8.98 -10.68
N VAL A 284 -11.27 -9.12 -11.64
CA VAL A 284 -9.84 -9.21 -11.35
C VAL A 284 -9.25 -7.80 -11.22
N HIS A 285 -8.50 -7.57 -10.14
CA HIS A 285 -7.74 -6.34 -9.97
C HIS A 285 -6.24 -6.61 -10.01
N ASP A 286 -5.61 -6.10 -11.07
CA ASP A 286 -4.17 -6.10 -11.22
C ASP A 286 -3.53 -5.05 -10.28
N PRO A 287 -2.68 -5.42 -9.30
CA PRO A 287 -1.89 -4.47 -8.54
C PRO A 287 -0.98 -3.64 -9.45
N CYS A 288 -0.83 -2.36 -9.13
CA CYS A 288 0.05 -1.44 -9.86
C CYS A 288 1.53 -1.90 -9.94
N THR A 289 1.99 -2.71 -8.98
CA THR A 289 3.34 -3.31 -8.99
C THR A 289 3.47 -4.51 -9.94
N ALA A 290 2.41 -4.90 -10.65
CA ALA A 290 2.43 -5.94 -11.69
C ALA A 290 2.22 -5.38 -13.11
N VAL A 291 2.15 -4.05 -13.26
CA VAL A 291 1.97 -3.37 -14.57
C VAL A 291 3.06 -3.74 -15.56
N ASP A 292 4.31 -3.83 -15.11
CA ASP A 292 5.46 -4.12 -15.97
C ASP A 292 5.77 -5.62 -16.10
N TYR A 293 4.90 -6.49 -15.52
CA TYR A 293 5.11 -7.94 -15.45
C TYR A 293 3.89 -8.70 -16.02
N PRO A 294 3.69 -8.69 -17.35
CA PRO A 294 2.55 -9.35 -18.00
C PRO A 294 2.50 -10.87 -17.75
N GLU A 295 3.66 -11.51 -17.53
CA GLU A 295 3.76 -12.91 -17.13
C GLU A 295 3.07 -13.18 -15.79
N ILE A 296 3.20 -12.27 -14.81
CA ILE A 296 2.53 -12.40 -13.52
C ILE A 296 1.02 -12.24 -13.65
N ARG A 297 0.58 -11.24 -14.44
CA ARG A 297 -0.85 -10.98 -14.69
C ARG A 297 -1.54 -12.16 -15.37
N ARG A 298 -0.85 -12.77 -16.34
CA ARG A 298 -1.31 -13.97 -17.04
C ARG A 298 -1.38 -15.16 -16.11
N ALA A 299 -0.34 -15.41 -15.32
CA ALA A 299 -0.30 -16.51 -14.36
C ALA A 299 -1.45 -16.42 -13.35
N ALA A 300 -1.71 -15.22 -12.81
CA ALA A 300 -2.82 -15.01 -11.88
C ALA A 300 -4.18 -15.41 -12.48
N ARG A 301 -4.46 -15.00 -13.73
CA ARG A 301 -5.70 -15.36 -14.46
C ARG A 301 -5.76 -16.84 -14.82
N SER A 302 -4.65 -17.42 -15.26
CA SER A 302 -4.53 -18.85 -15.56
C SER A 302 -4.88 -19.71 -14.35
N MET A 303 -4.33 -19.35 -13.18
CA MET A 303 -4.62 -20.02 -11.93
C MET A 303 -6.07 -19.81 -11.46
N ALA A 304 -6.62 -18.60 -11.61
CA ALA A 304 -8.02 -18.32 -11.33
C ALA A 304 -8.96 -19.19 -12.19
N SER A 305 -8.70 -19.28 -13.49
CA SER A 305 -9.47 -20.10 -14.43
C SER A 305 -9.42 -21.58 -14.05
N ARG A 306 -8.24 -22.11 -13.65
CA ARG A 306 -8.11 -23.50 -13.13
C ARG A 306 -8.91 -23.73 -11.84
N ALA A 307 -9.09 -22.68 -11.02
CA ALA A 307 -9.96 -22.68 -9.85
C ALA A 307 -11.47 -22.56 -10.18
N GLY A 308 -11.84 -22.42 -11.46
CA GLY A 308 -13.23 -22.28 -11.91
C GLY A 308 -13.74 -20.83 -11.95
N ILE A 309 -12.85 -19.86 -11.70
CA ILE A 309 -13.19 -18.44 -11.66
C ILE A 309 -13.13 -17.87 -13.07
N ASP A 310 -14.22 -17.24 -13.51
CA ASP A 310 -14.25 -16.40 -14.70
C ASP A 310 -13.84 -14.97 -14.34
N CYS A 311 -12.79 -14.44 -14.99
CA CYS A 311 -12.24 -13.13 -14.63
C CYS A 311 -12.89 -12.01 -15.44
N GLU A 312 -13.71 -11.19 -14.78
CA GLU A 312 -14.19 -9.92 -15.33
C GLU A 312 -13.07 -8.87 -15.25
N GLU A 313 -12.77 -8.21 -16.38
CA GLU A 313 -11.79 -7.13 -16.42
C GLU A 313 -12.42 -5.80 -15.98
N LEU A 314 -11.78 -5.13 -15.02
CA LEU A 314 -12.18 -3.78 -14.61
C LEU A 314 -11.83 -2.76 -15.72
N PRO A 315 -12.55 -1.61 -15.80
CA PRO A 315 -12.38 -0.64 -16.89
C PRO A 315 -10.92 -0.19 -17.12
N MET A 316 -10.20 0.03 -16.03
CA MET A 316 -8.76 0.31 -16.03
C MET A 316 -8.02 -0.89 -15.47
N THR A 317 -7.45 -1.73 -16.33
CA THR A 317 -6.78 -3.00 -15.98
C THR A 317 -5.39 -3.08 -16.64
N ALA A 318 -4.64 -4.15 -16.36
CA ALA A 318 -3.33 -4.42 -16.94
C ALA A 318 -2.37 -3.20 -16.87
N GLU A 319 -1.94 -2.67 -18.02
CA GLU A 319 -0.98 -1.56 -18.10
C GLU A 319 -1.54 -0.22 -17.62
N LEU A 320 -2.88 -0.11 -17.57
CA LEU A 320 -3.60 1.08 -17.17
C LEU A 320 -4.24 0.93 -15.78
N THR A 321 -3.92 -0.11 -15.01
CA THR A 321 -4.58 -0.38 -13.73
C THR A 321 -4.58 0.82 -12.77
N SER A 322 -5.74 1.12 -12.19
CA SER A 322 -5.89 2.15 -11.17
C SER A 322 -5.38 1.65 -9.82
N CYS A 323 -4.88 2.54 -8.96
CA CYS A 323 -4.35 2.13 -7.65
C CYS A 323 -5.45 1.85 -6.62
N CYS A 324 -5.20 0.92 -5.70
CA CYS A 324 -6.07 0.70 -4.53
C CYS A 324 -5.90 1.74 -3.41
N GLY A 325 -4.84 2.56 -3.48
CA GLY A 325 -4.48 3.58 -2.49
C GLY A 325 -3.57 3.14 -1.34
N TYR A 326 -3.01 1.93 -1.43
CA TYR A 326 -2.05 1.43 -0.44
C TYR A 326 -0.61 1.86 -0.74
N GLY A 327 -0.16 1.59 -1.97
CA GLY A 327 1.17 1.93 -2.46
C GLY A 327 1.45 3.43 -2.33
N GLY A 328 2.72 3.82 -2.29
CA GLY A 328 3.07 5.22 -2.05
C GLY A 328 2.66 5.73 -0.67
N LEU A 329 2.14 4.86 0.22
CA LEU A 329 1.70 5.20 1.57
C LEU A 329 0.57 6.24 1.61
N GLN A 330 -0.29 6.27 0.58
CA GLN A 330 -1.40 7.22 0.50
C GLN A 330 -2.36 7.05 1.68
N GLU A 331 -2.80 5.82 2.00
CA GLU A 331 -3.65 5.59 3.16
C GLU A 331 -2.98 6.08 4.45
N CYS A 332 -1.65 5.94 4.58
CA CYS A 332 -0.89 6.44 5.71
C CYS A 332 -0.92 7.97 5.83
N ALA A 333 -0.57 8.67 4.75
CA ALA A 333 -0.43 10.12 4.71
C ALA A 333 -1.76 10.88 4.65
N ASN A 334 -2.79 10.25 4.08
CA ASN A 334 -4.12 10.80 3.91
C ASN A 334 -5.19 9.68 3.95
N PRO A 335 -5.59 9.22 5.15
CA PRO A 335 -6.51 8.09 5.30
C PRO A 335 -7.87 8.29 4.60
N GLU A 336 -8.39 9.51 4.62
CA GLU A 336 -9.65 9.88 3.95
C GLU A 336 -9.55 9.64 2.44
N LEU A 337 -8.47 10.11 1.82
CA LEU A 337 -8.23 9.91 0.39
C LEU A 337 -7.88 8.46 0.05
N GLY A 338 -7.15 7.75 0.91
CA GLY A 338 -6.91 6.32 0.74
C GLY A 338 -8.21 5.52 0.72
N SER A 339 -9.14 5.83 1.63
CA SER A 339 -10.48 5.23 1.67
C SER A 339 -11.31 5.58 0.42
N ALA A 340 -11.28 6.85 0.00
CA ALA A 340 -11.96 7.29 -1.23
C ALA A 340 -11.40 6.58 -2.47
N THR A 341 -10.08 6.42 -2.56
CA THR A 341 -9.40 5.73 -3.66
C THR A 341 -9.81 4.26 -3.73
N ALA A 342 -9.80 3.56 -2.59
CA ALA A 342 -10.27 2.18 -2.52
C ALA A 342 -11.76 2.06 -2.87
N SER A 343 -12.61 2.95 -2.37
CA SER A 343 -14.05 2.92 -2.61
C SER A 343 -14.41 3.21 -4.07
N SER A 344 -13.76 4.22 -4.66
CA SER A 344 -13.87 4.56 -6.08
C SER A 344 -13.52 3.34 -6.93
N ARG A 345 -12.41 2.66 -6.60
CA ARG A 345 -12.01 1.44 -7.31
C ARG A 345 -13.02 0.30 -7.14
N CYS A 346 -13.50 0.04 -5.92
CA CYS A 346 -14.49 -1.00 -5.64
C CYS A 346 -15.85 -0.76 -6.33
N GLY A 347 -16.19 0.49 -6.64
CA GLY A 347 -17.43 0.90 -7.29
C GLY A 347 -17.47 0.67 -8.81
N GLU A 348 -16.34 0.30 -9.42
CA GLU A 348 -16.25 0.09 -10.88
C GLU A 348 -16.94 -1.21 -11.37
N SER A 349 -17.25 -2.14 -10.46
CA SER A 349 -17.96 -3.39 -10.79
C SER A 349 -18.81 -3.86 -9.61
N SER A 350 -19.95 -4.48 -9.90
CA SER A 350 -20.80 -5.13 -8.90
C SER A 350 -20.26 -6.49 -8.46
N SER A 351 -19.46 -7.17 -9.28
CA SER A 351 -18.89 -8.49 -9.01
C SER A 351 -17.95 -8.48 -7.81
N ASP A 352 -17.87 -9.60 -7.09
CA ASP A 352 -16.88 -9.81 -6.03
C ASP A 352 -15.45 -9.77 -6.62
N TYR A 353 -14.45 -9.40 -5.82
CA TYR A 353 -13.11 -9.11 -6.33
C TYR A 353 -12.13 -10.27 -6.13
N LEU A 354 -11.35 -10.55 -7.16
CA LEU A 354 -10.14 -11.37 -7.09
C LEU A 354 -8.90 -10.49 -7.14
N VAL A 355 -8.02 -10.64 -6.15
CA VAL A 355 -6.73 -9.93 -6.09
C VAL A 355 -5.58 -10.90 -5.85
N TYR A 356 -4.38 -10.51 -6.25
CA TYR A 356 -3.14 -11.25 -5.96
C TYR A 356 -2.08 -10.35 -5.32
N CYS A 357 -2.57 -9.35 -4.59
CA CYS A 357 -1.81 -8.45 -3.74
C CYS A 357 -2.52 -8.30 -2.39
N ALA A 358 -1.87 -8.69 -1.29
CA ALA A 358 -2.43 -8.63 0.06
C ALA A 358 -2.86 -7.21 0.46
N MET A 359 -2.15 -6.19 -0.03
CA MET A 359 -2.45 -4.79 0.26
C MET A 359 -3.74 -4.31 -0.42
N CYS A 360 -3.97 -4.71 -1.68
CA CYS A 360 -5.24 -4.47 -2.37
C CYS A 360 -6.38 -5.20 -1.64
N ARG A 361 -6.14 -6.46 -1.25
CA ARG A 361 -7.12 -7.23 -0.46
C ARG A 361 -7.54 -6.52 0.82
N THR A 362 -6.56 -6.01 1.59
CA THR A 362 -6.84 -5.30 2.83
C THR A 362 -7.69 -4.05 2.60
N LEU A 363 -7.34 -3.20 1.63
CA LEU A 363 -8.08 -1.95 1.41
C LEU A 363 -9.50 -2.20 0.87
N PHE A 364 -9.68 -3.10 -0.09
CA PHE A 364 -11.00 -3.40 -0.64
C PHE A 364 -11.92 -4.05 0.40
N ALA A 365 -11.41 -5.00 1.19
CA ALA A 365 -12.19 -5.58 2.27
C ALA A 365 -12.61 -4.54 3.34
N ARG A 366 -11.80 -3.50 3.58
CA ARG A 366 -12.16 -2.39 4.49
C ARG A 366 -13.30 -1.51 3.96
N THR A 367 -13.50 -1.44 2.65
CA THR A 367 -14.67 -0.75 2.08
C THR A 367 -15.93 -1.61 2.15
N GLY A 368 -15.85 -2.84 2.67
CA GLY A 368 -16.93 -3.83 2.64
C GLY A 368 -17.05 -4.59 1.31
N LYS A 369 -16.13 -4.37 0.35
CA LYS A 369 -16.12 -5.13 -0.90
C LYS A 369 -15.66 -6.56 -0.61
N ARG A 370 -16.51 -7.53 -0.91
CA ARG A 370 -16.15 -8.96 -0.85
C ARG A 370 -14.99 -9.21 -1.81
N THR A 371 -13.85 -9.59 -1.23
CA THR A 371 -12.59 -9.66 -1.96
C THR A 371 -11.81 -10.87 -1.46
N VAL A 372 -11.40 -11.73 -2.39
CA VAL A 372 -10.55 -12.89 -2.11
C VAL A 372 -9.16 -12.68 -2.69
N HIS A 373 -8.13 -13.05 -1.92
CA HIS A 373 -6.77 -13.15 -2.42
C HIS A 373 -6.56 -14.51 -3.12
N LEU A 374 -5.85 -14.54 -4.24
CA LEU A 374 -5.59 -15.78 -4.99
C LEU A 374 -4.95 -16.88 -4.13
N LEU A 375 -4.10 -16.52 -3.17
CA LEU A 375 -3.52 -17.47 -2.21
C LEU A 375 -4.58 -18.13 -1.30
N GLU A 376 -5.65 -17.43 -0.94
CA GLU A 376 -6.77 -17.95 -0.14
C GLU A 376 -7.64 -18.93 -0.97
N VAL A 377 -7.63 -18.80 -2.31
CA VAL A 377 -8.27 -19.77 -3.21
C VAL A 377 -7.46 -21.05 -3.30
N LEU A 378 -6.14 -20.94 -3.44
CA LEU A 378 -5.25 -22.08 -3.64
C LEU A 378 -4.96 -22.86 -2.36
N PHE A 379 -4.94 -22.16 -1.22
CA PHE A 379 -4.66 -22.73 0.09
C PHE A 379 -5.81 -22.37 1.06
N PRO A 380 -7.02 -22.89 0.83
CA PRO A 380 -8.21 -22.47 1.56
C PRO A 380 -8.12 -22.86 3.03
N ALA A 381 -8.57 -21.96 3.91
CA ALA A 381 -8.74 -22.30 5.32
C ALA A 381 -9.99 -23.19 5.49
N PRO A 382 -9.91 -24.32 6.23
CA PRO A 382 -11.05 -25.22 6.40
C PRO A 382 -12.27 -24.50 6.99
N GLY A 383 -13.44 -24.69 6.37
CA GLY A 383 -14.72 -24.20 6.87
C GLY A 383 -14.91 -22.67 6.82
N LYS A 384 -14.08 -21.93 6.07
CA LYS A 384 -14.21 -20.47 5.93
C LYS A 384 -14.49 -20.08 4.47
N ASP A 385 -15.46 -19.20 4.25
CA ASP A 385 -15.63 -18.53 2.95
C ASP A 385 -14.67 -17.34 2.86
N PRO A 386 -13.62 -17.38 2.02
CA PRO A 386 -12.63 -16.31 1.95
C PRO A 386 -13.21 -14.99 1.45
N LEU A 387 -14.32 -14.99 0.70
CA LEU A 387 -14.99 -13.76 0.24
C LEU A 387 -15.68 -12.99 1.36
N SER A 388 -16.05 -13.67 2.44
CA SER A 388 -16.73 -13.07 3.60
C SER A 388 -15.76 -12.61 4.69
N MET A 389 -14.47 -12.91 4.55
CA MET A 389 -13.48 -12.61 5.58
C MET A 389 -13.21 -11.09 5.66
N PRO A 390 -13.33 -10.45 6.84
CA PRO A 390 -13.05 -9.02 6.99
C PRO A 390 -11.56 -8.72 6.79
N ALA A 391 -11.20 -7.44 6.69
CA ALA A 391 -9.80 -7.04 6.73
C ALA A 391 -9.18 -7.34 8.10
N VAL A 392 -8.01 -7.97 8.11
CA VAL A 392 -7.24 -8.19 9.34
C VAL A 392 -6.78 -6.84 9.89
N SER A 393 -7.03 -6.60 11.19
CA SER A 393 -6.67 -5.34 11.84
C SER A 393 -5.16 -5.09 11.81
N TRP A 394 -4.73 -3.85 11.99
CA TRP A 394 -3.29 -3.54 12.04
C TRP A 394 -2.56 -4.26 13.17
N SER A 395 -3.22 -4.41 14.31
CA SER A 395 -2.71 -5.14 15.47
C SER A 395 -2.57 -6.62 15.18
N ASP A 396 -3.61 -7.23 14.62
CA ASP A 396 -3.60 -8.66 14.29
C ASP A 396 -2.59 -8.98 13.19
N GLN A 397 -2.38 -8.09 12.22
CA GLN A 397 -1.32 -8.28 11.22
C GLN A 397 0.08 -8.34 11.86
N ARG A 398 0.30 -7.58 12.93
CA ARG A 398 1.57 -7.60 13.68
C ARG A 398 1.70 -8.88 14.49
N GLU A 399 0.66 -9.25 15.21
CA GLU A 399 0.61 -10.49 16.00
C GLU A 399 0.76 -11.73 15.11
N ASN A 400 0.06 -11.79 13.98
CA ASN A 400 0.11 -12.90 13.02
C ASN A 400 1.52 -13.11 12.46
N ARG A 401 2.27 -12.03 12.18
CA ARG A 401 3.68 -12.14 11.72
C ARG A 401 4.56 -12.80 12.78
N ALA A 402 4.49 -12.31 14.03
CA ALA A 402 5.27 -12.88 15.12
C ALA A 402 4.82 -14.31 15.46
N GLY A 403 3.50 -14.53 15.48
CA GLY A 403 2.87 -15.84 15.68
C GLY A 403 3.32 -16.86 14.64
N LEU A 404 3.38 -16.49 13.37
CA LEU A 404 3.86 -17.36 12.30
C LEU A 404 5.35 -17.75 12.50
N VAL A 405 6.21 -16.80 12.89
CA VAL A 405 7.61 -17.10 13.23
C VAL A 405 7.70 -18.13 14.36
N ARG A 406 6.99 -17.88 15.47
CA ARG A 406 6.97 -18.80 16.63
C ARG A 406 6.40 -20.16 16.27
N GLU A 407 5.31 -20.21 15.53
CA GLU A 407 4.67 -21.44 15.07
C GLU A 407 5.64 -22.27 14.25
N LEU A 408 6.30 -21.67 13.25
CA LEU A 408 7.19 -22.39 12.35
C LEU A 408 8.47 -22.84 13.03
N LEU A 409 9.09 -22.01 13.87
CA LEU A 409 10.25 -22.41 14.67
C LEU A 409 9.94 -23.65 15.51
N ARG A 410 8.81 -23.64 16.22
CA ARG A 410 8.38 -24.75 17.08
C ARG A 410 7.97 -25.99 16.30
N THR A 411 7.17 -25.83 15.25
CA THR A 411 6.54 -26.96 14.56
C THR A 411 7.45 -27.58 13.51
N LEU A 412 8.17 -26.75 12.75
CA LEU A 412 8.92 -27.19 11.59
C LEU A 412 10.42 -27.36 11.87
N TRP A 413 11.06 -26.38 12.52
CA TRP A 413 12.49 -26.43 12.83
C TRP A 413 12.81 -27.05 14.20
N LYS A 414 11.80 -27.22 15.07
CA LYS A 414 11.97 -27.70 16.46
C LYS A 414 12.96 -26.86 17.27
N GLU A 415 13.00 -25.56 16.98
CA GLU A 415 13.85 -24.57 17.65
C GLU A 415 13.05 -23.86 18.75
N GLU A 416 13.76 -23.37 19.78
CA GLU A 416 13.18 -22.48 20.76
C GLU A 416 12.71 -21.18 20.08
N SER A 417 11.46 -20.79 20.35
CA SER A 417 10.93 -19.51 19.93
C SER A 417 11.35 -18.42 20.92
N PRO A 418 11.52 -17.16 20.47
CA PRO A 418 11.72 -16.02 21.39
C PRO A 418 10.65 -16.03 22.49
N MET A 419 11.08 -15.86 23.75
CA MET A 419 10.13 -15.76 24.86
C MET A 419 9.25 -14.52 24.67
N PRO A 420 7.92 -14.64 24.83
CA PRO A 420 7.04 -13.48 24.82
C PRO A 420 7.48 -12.48 25.89
N GLU A 421 7.46 -11.19 25.57
CA GLU A 421 7.67 -10.17 26.59
C GLU A 421 6.52 -10.21 27.61
N GLU A 422 6.76 -9.87 28.88
CA GLU A 422 5.70 -10.00 29.91
C GLU A 422 4.45 -9.16 29.60
N HIS A 423 4.60 -8.08 28.83
CA HIS A 423 3.46 -7.26 28.42
C HIS A 423 2.53 -8.01 27.45
N GLU A 424 3.02 -8.99 26.70
CA GLU A 424 2.22 -9.80 25.77
C GLU A 424 1.16 -10.63 26.51
N ALA A 425 1.45 -11.05 27.74
CA ALA A 425 0.55 -11.81 28.61
C ALA A 425 -0.68 -11.01 29.10
N ILE A 426 -0.65 -9.67 28.96
CA ILE A 426 -1.77 -8.81 29.33
C ILE A 426 -2.99 -9.14 28.46
N LYS A 427 -4.10 -9.47 29.11
CA LYS A 427 -5.40 -9.68 28.47
C LYS A 427 -6.12 -8.34 28.35
N LEU A 428 -6.53 -7.98 27.14
CA LEU A 428 -7.32 -6.79 26.88
C LEU A 428 -8.76 -7.17 26.55
N VAL A 429 -9.71 -6.48 27.15
CA VAL A 429 -11.11 -6.45 26.70
C VAL A 429 -11.28 -5.18 25.87
N LEU A 430 -11.64 -5.36 24.60
CA LEU A 430 -11.81 -4.26 23.64
C LEU A 430 -13.29 -4.17 23.24
N PRO A 431 -14.08 -3.28 23.87
CA PRO A 431 -15.40 -2.92 23.37
C PRO A 431 -15.31 -2.47 21.90
N GLU A 432 -16.37 -2.68 21.12
CA GLU A 432 -16.39 -2.43 19.68
C GLU A 432 -15.92 -1.01 19.32
N ASP A 433 -16.41 -0.01 20.06
CA ASP A 433 -16.05 1.40 19.85
C ASP A 433 -14.58 1.68 20.15
N ALA A 434 -14.03 1.09 21.23
CA ALA A 434 -12.62 1.21 21.55
C ALA A 434 -11.74 0.54 20.49
N GLY A 435 -12.14 -0.64 20.01
CA GLY A 435 -11.49 -1.33 18.90
C GLY A 435 -11.45 -0.49 17.62
N LYS A 436 -12.57 0.15 17.25
CA LYS A 436 -12.64 1.07 16.09
C LYS A 436 -11.74 2.28 16.27
N ILE A 437 -11.66 2.86 17.48
CA ILE A 437 -10.76 3.99 17.77
C ILE A 437 -9.30 3.57 17.58
N LEU A 438 -8.90 2.43 18.14
CA LEU A 438 -7.53 1.91 18.02
C LEU A 438 -7.16 1.66 16.55
N GLU A 439 -8.02 0.99 15.79
CA GLU A 439 -7.77 0.69 14.38
C GLU A 439 -7.68 1.97 13.53
N THR A 440 -8.64 2.89 13.69
CA THR A 440 -8.69 4.16 12.93
C THR A 440 -7.48 5.05 13.23
N ARG A 441 -7.05 5.09 14.50
CA ARG A 441 -5.90 5.90 14.94
C ARG A 441 -4.57 5.14 14.83
N ARG A 442 -4.60 3.89 14.34
CA ARG A 442 -3.44 3.00 14.22
C ARG A 442 -2.66 2.82 15.53
N ILE A 443 -3.38 2.76 16.64
CA ILE A 443 -2.82 2.48 17.96
C ILE A 443 -2.86 0.96 18.16
N LEU A 444 -1.69 0.34 18.12
CA LEU A 444 -1.57 -1.12 18.18
C LEU A 444 -1.88 -1.64 19.59
N THR A 445 -2.50 -2.82 19.69
CA THR A 445 -2.76 -3.48 20.98
C THR A 445 -1.47 -3.75 21.75
N ASP A 446 -0.37 -4.04 21.06
CA ASP A 446 0.99 -4.09 21.61
C ASP A 446 1.34 -2.81 22.39
N THR A 447 1.15 -1.65 21.76
CA THR A 447 1.41 -0.34 22.38
C THR A 447 0.49 -0.11 23.59
N VAL A 448 -0.78 -0.53 23.50
CA VAL A 448 -1.73 -0.45 24.62
C VAL A 448 -1.25 -1.28 25.80
N LYS A 449 -0.87 -2.54 25.57
CA LYS A 449 -0.37 -3.46 26.61
C LYS A 449 0.90 -2.90 27.26
N ARG A 450 1.85 -2.40 26.47
CA ARG A 450 3.09 -1.79 26.97
C ARG A 450 2.81 -0.56 27.84
N ALA A 451 1.87 0.28 27.42
CA ALA A 451 1.49 1.48 28.19
C ALA A 451 0.82 1.11 29.51
N ILE A 452 -0.14 0.17 29.50
CA ILE A 452 -0.78 -0.32 30.73
C ILE A 452 0.26 -0.93 31.67
N ARG A 453 1.15 -1.81 31.18
CA ARG A 453 2.21 -2.40 32.00
C ARG A 453 3.10 -1.33 32.63
N ASN A 454 3.52 -0.33 31.85
CA ASN A 454 4.36 0.75 32.37
C ASN A 454 3.63 1.52 33.47
N GLY A 455 2.38 1.91 33.24
CA GLY A 455 1.55 2.62 34.20
C GLY A 455 1.29 1.83 35.49
N GLU A 456 1.02 0.53 35.38
CA GLU A 456 0.81 -0.37 36.52
C GLU A 456 2.10 -0.58 37.32
N ASN A 457 3.23 -0.84 36.66
CA ASN A 457 4.50 -1.15 37.34
C ASN A 457 5.13 0.08 37.99
N SER A 458 5.07 1.24 37.33
CA SER A 458 5.71 2.46 37.84
C SER A 458 4.77 3.33 38.68
N GLY A 459 3.50 2.97 38.78
CA GLY A 459 2.44 3.80 39.37
C GLY A 459 2.14 5.09 38.58
N ARG A 460 2.67 5.24 37.35
CA ARG A 460 2.48 6.45 36.52
C ARG A 460 1.17 6.37 35.75
N LYS A 461 0.09 6.47 36.51
CA LYS A 461 -1.28 6.48 36.01
C LYS A 461 -2.12 7.48 36.80
N ILE A 462 -3.08 8.08 36.12
CA ILE A 462 -4.00 9.08 36.69
C ILE A 462 -5.32 8.37 36.96
N ALA A 463 -5.74 8.32 38.23
CA ALA A 463 -7.06 7.83 38.60
C ALA A 463 -8.14 8.80 38.12
N ARG A 464 -9.24 8.26 37.59
CA ARG A 464 -10.40 9.02 37.11
C ARG A 464 -11.60 8.82 38.05
N PRO A 465 -12.55 9.76 38.10
CA PRO A 465 -13.74 9.65 38.95
C PRO A 465 -14.64 8.44 38.66
N ASP A 466 -14.56 7.90 37.45
CA ASP A 466 -15.32 6.73 36.95
C ASP A 466 -14.67 5.38 37.29
N GLY A 467 -13.63 5.38 38.14
CA GLY A 467 -12.86 4.20 38.55
C GLY A 467 -11.87 3.70 37.48
N ALA A 468 -11.77 4.39 36.34
CA ALA A 468 -10.76 4.07 35.32
C ALA A 468 -9.42 4.76 35.60
N PHE A 469 -8.40 4.36 34.85
CA PHE A 469 -7.07 4.96 34.87
C PHE A 469 -6.70 5.49 33.50
N ALA A 470 -5.92 6.57 33.47
CA ALA A 470 -5.25 7.04 32.27
C ALA A 470 -3.73 6.89 32.45
N THR A 471 -3.07 6.23 31.50
CA THR A 471 -1.60 6.14 31.46
C THR A 471 -1.09 6.54 30.09
N CYS A 472 0.20 6.78 29.98
CA CYS A 472 0.83 7.08 28.70
C CYS A 472 2.23 6.50 28.60
N LEU A 473 2.63 6.25 27.35
CA LEU A 473 3.93 5.72 27.00
C LEU A 473 4.41 6.37 25.71
N LYS A 474 5.67 6.77 25.68
CA LYS A 474 6.36 7.22 24.47
C LYS A 474 7.38 6.17 24.05
N PRO A 475 6.99 5.14 23.25
CA PRO A 475 7.90 4.08 22.85
C PRO A 475 8.95 4.55 21.81
N ALA A 476 8.68 5.63 21.09
CA ALA A 476 9.58 6.21 20.10
C ALA A 476 9.33 7.74 19.97
N SER A 477 8.87 8.21 18.82
CA SER A 477 8.60 9.63 18.53
C SER A 477 7.19 10.09 18.96
N VAL A 478 6.27 9.16 19.20
CA VAL A 478 4.87 9.42 19.53
C VAL A 478 4.57 9.01 20.96
N THR A 479 3.85 9.86 21.70
CA THR A 479 3.31 9.55 23.01
C THR A 479 1.87 9.06 22.84
N TYR A 480 1.58 7.87 23.36
CA TYR A 480 0.26 7.26 23.35
C TYR A 480 -0.36 7.36 24.74
N TRP A 481 -1.63 7.73 24.79
CA TRP A 481 -2.42 7.77 26.01
C TRP A 481 -3.51 6.70 25.94
N ILE A 482 -3.63 5.92 27.01
CA ILE A 482 -4.59 4.84 27.13
C ILE A 482 -5.46 5.11 28.36
N VAL A 483 -6.78 5.06 28.18
CA VAL A 483 -7.75 5.04 29.26
C VAL A 483 -8.29 3.63 29.38
N TYR A 484 -8.16 3.04 30.56
CA TYR A 484 -8.49 1.64 30.80
C TYR A 484 -9.04 1.40 32.21
N ARG A 485 -9.72 0.27 32.39
CA ARG A 485 -10.25 -0.19 33.68
C ARG A 485 -9.73 -1.60 33.99
N PRO A 486 -9.07 -1.83 35.14
CA PRO A 486 -8.76 -3.17 35.61
C PRO A 486 -10.03 -3.97 35.91
N LEU A 487 -10.06 -5.24 35.52
CA LEU A 487 -11.15 -6.17 35.79
C LEU A 487 -10.74 -7.19 36.87
N GLU A 488 -11.73 -7.83 37.49
CA GLU A 488 -11.51 -8.77 38.61
C GLU A 488 -10.69 -10.01 38.22
N ASP A 489 -10.71 -10.40 36.94
CA ASP A 489 -9.97 -11.54 36.38
C ASP A 489 -8.52 -11.21 35.97
N GLY A 490 -8.07 -9.98 36.24
CA GLY A 490 -6.75 -9.47 35.85
C GLY A 490 -6.66 -9.01 34.40
N ALA A 491 -7.76 -9.00 33.64
CA ALA A 491 -7.81 -8.34 32.34
C ALA A 491 -7.99 -6.82 32.49
N PHE A 492 -7.74 -6.09 31.40
CA PHE A 492 -7.95 -4.65 31.34
C PHE A 492 -8.92 -4.31 30.21
N GLU A 493 -10.02 -3.64 30.56
CA GLU A 493 -10.95 -3.07 29.60
C GLU A 493 -10.41 -1.75 29.08
N VAL A 494 -10.25 -1.61 27.76
CA VAL A 494 -9.79 -0.37 27.13
C VAL A 494 -10.99 0.50 26.79
N LEU A 495 -11.03 1.72 27.32
CA LEU A 495 -12.15 2.65 27.15
C LEU A 495 -11.88 3.67 26.04
N ASN A 496 -10.63 4.13 25.91
CA ASN A 496 -10.25 5.11 24.90
C ASN A 496 -8.72 5.13 24.70
N ALA A 497 -8.26 5.63 23.57
CA ALA A 497 -6.85 5.90 23.34
C ALA A 497 -6.62 7.02 22.32
N TRP A 498 -5.56 7.80 22.51
CA TRP A 498 -5.12 8.82 21.55
C TRP A 498 -3.60 8.95 21.55
N SER A 499 -3.07 9.74 20.62
CA SER A 499 -1.64 9.95 20.51
C SER A 499 -1.31 11.39 20.11
N HIS A 500 -0.11 11.84 20.50
CA HIS A 500 0.44 13.14 20.12
C HIS A 500 1.97 13.10 20.09
N ARG A 501 2.60 14.14 19.55
CA ARG A 501 4.07 14.23 19.44
C ARG A 501 4.74 15.07 20.52
N MET A 502 3.97 15.57 21.50
CA MET A 502 4.54 16.25 22.66
C MET A 502 5.24 15.23 23.58
N THR A 503 6.42 15.60 24.09
CA THR A 503 7.09 14.87 25.17
C THR A 503 6.44 15.25 26.48
N VAL A 504 5.91 14.25 27.20
CA VAL A 504 5.41 14.44 28.57
C VAL A 504 6.54 13.99 29.52
N PRO A 505 7.03 14.85 30.43
CA PRO A 505 8.16 14.51 31.30
C PRO A 505 8.01 13.15 31.99
N GLY A 506 8.96 12.25 31.74
CA GLY A 506 9.02 10.90 32.29
C GLY A 506 8.08 9.85 31.68
N THR A 507 7.52 10.12 30.51
CA THR A 507 6.85 9.09 29.68
C THR A 507 7.82 8.36 28.75
N GLU A 508 9.10 8.69 28.83
CA GLU A 508 10.19 8.04 28.12
C GLU A 508 10.29 6.60 28.63
N GLY A 509 9.90 5.64 27.78
CA GLY A 509 10.20 4.25 28.06
C GLY A 509 11.71 4.04 28.01
N SER A 510 12.26 3.25 28.92
CA SER A 510 13.59 2.66 28.73
C SER A 510 13.52 1.83 27.45
N LEU A 511 14.07 2.35 26.35
CA LEU A 511 14.31 1.58 25.14
C LEU A 511 15.29 0.45 25.50
N PRO A 512 15.02 -0.82 25.13
CA PRO A 512 16.07 -1.83 25.04
C PRO A 512 17.07 -1.49 23.92
#